data_AF-A0A6S6P2Z3-F1
#
_entry.id   AF-A0A6S6P2Z3-F1
#
_cell.length_a   1.000
_cell.length_b   1.000
_cell.length_c   1.000
_cell.angle_alpha   90.00
_cell.angle_beta   90.00
_cell.angle_gamma   90.00
#
_symmetry.space_group_name_H-M   'P 1'
#
loop_
_entity.id
_entity.type
_entity.pdbx_description
1 polymer ?
#
loop_
_entity_poly.entity_id
_entity_poly.type
_entity_poly.pdbx_seq_one_letter_code
_entity_poly.pdbx_strand_id
1 'polypeptide(L)' 'MTVKAAQASLDRFAQVRGDTRRRVTADGRSSVAVMATTEPLASVPAVPYPVIIAETRTASRQAMVPYRGYRYSVPRN' A
#
# COMPACT_ATOMS: atom_id res chain seq x y z
N MET A 1 -7.22 -21.40 1.09
CA MET A 1 -6.25 -20.30 1.25
C MET A 1 -6.99 -19.06 1.74
N THR A 2 -6.54 -18.41 2.81
CA THR A 2 -7.15 -17.15 3.28
C THR A 2 -6.53 -15.96 2.54
N VAL A 3 -7.21 -14.81 2.50
CA VAL A 3 -6.66 -13.56 1.93
C VAL A 3 -5.34 -13.17 2.61
N LYS A 4 -5.26 -13.28 3.95
CA LYS A 4 -4.04 -13.01 4.71
C LYS A 4 -2.88 -13.93 4.30
N ALA A 5 -3.14 -15.22 4.10
CA ALA A 5 -2.12 -16.16 3.65
C ALA A 5 -1.67 -15.89 2.21
N ALA A 6 -2.59 -15.49 1.34
CA ALA A 6 -2.27 -15.06 -0.02
C ALA A 6 -1.35 -13.82 -0.02
N GLN A 7 -1.67 -12.81 0.80
CA GLN A 7 -0.84 -11.61 0.95
C GLN A 7 0.57 -11.96 1.43
N ALA A 8 0.69 -12.78 2.48
CA ALA A 8 2.00 -13.19 2.99
C ALA A 8 2.86 -13.94 1.94
N SER A 9 2.21 -14.73 1.08
CA SER A 9 2.87 -15.41 -0.04
C SER A 9 3.38 -14.41 -1.09
N LEU A 10 2.57 -13.42 -1.44
CA LEU A 10 2.94 -12.35 -2.36
C LEU A 10 4.10 -11.51 -1.80
N ASP A 11 4.04 -11.12 -0.52
CA ASP A 11 5.09 -10.34 0.13
C ASP A 11 6.43 -11.09 0.10
N ARG A 12 6.41 -12.39 0.45
CA ARG A 12 7.59 -13.25 0.38
C ARG A 12 8.11 -13.37 -1.06
N PHE A 13 7.23 -13.53 -2.04
CA PHE A 13 7.63 -13.60 -3.44
C PHE A 13 8.31 -12.30 -3.88
N ALA A 14 7.72 -11.14 -3.57
CA ALA A 14 8.28 -9.84 -3.91
C ALA A 14 9.67 -9.66 -3.29
N GLN A 15 9.80 -9.97 -2.00
CA GLN A 15 11.06 -9.85 -1.26
C GLN A 15 12.19 -10.76 -1.79
N VAL A 16 11.87 -12.00 -2.16
CA VAL A 16 12.92 -13.02 -2.44
C VAL A 16 13.15 -13.23 -3.94
N ARG A 17 12.12 -13.08 -4.76
CA ARG A 17 12.12 -13.53 -6.16
C ARG A 17 11.68 -12.47 -7.17
N GLY A 18 10.72 -11.61 -6.83
CA GLY A 18 10.09 -10.68 -7.77
C GLY A 18 11.12 -9.88 -8.56
N ASP A 19 12.02 -9.21 -7.84
CA ASP A 19 12.97 -8.28 -8.44
C ASP A 19 14.27 -8.93 -8.93
N THR A 20 14.63 -10.06 -8.33
CA THR A 20 15.89 -10.78 -8.60
C THR A 20 15.77 -11.80 -9.72
N ARG A 21 14.55 -12.23 -10.07
CA ARG A 21 14.32 -13.21 -11.14
C ARG A 21 14.80 -12.66 -12.48
N ARG A 22 15.76 -13.37 -13.09
CA ARG A 22 16.26 -13.05 -14.43
C ARG A 22 15.19 -13.27 -15.50
N ARG A 23 15.11 -12.33 -16.45
CA ARG A 23 14.24 -12.35 -17.62
C ARG A 23 15.06 -12.10 -18.87
N VAL A 24 14.62 -12.65 -19.99
CA VAL A 24 15.13 -12.26 -21.31
C VAL A 24 14.41 -10.97 -21.70
N THR A 25 15.18 -9.95 -22.04
CA THR A 25 14.75 -8.64 -22.52
C THR A 25 15.35 -8.40 -23.91
N ALA A 26 14.96 -7.30 -24.57
CA ALA A 26 15.51 -6.94 -25.88
C ALA A 26 17.04 -6.77 -25.84
N ASP A 27 17.57 -6.24 -24.74
CA ASP A 27 19.00 -5.94 -24.56
C ASP A 27 19.80 -7.07 -23.89
N GLY A 28 19.21 -8.27 -23.75
CA GLY A 28 19.86 -9.44 -23.15
C GLY A 28 19.15 -9.97 -21.91
N ARG A 29 19.90 -10.54 -20.95
CA ARG A 29 19.31 -11.09 -19.72
C ARG A 29 19.44 -10.12 -18.55
N SER A 30 18.35 -9.52 -18.11
CA SER A 30 18.32 -8.58 -16.98
C SER A 30 17.37 -9.04 -15.86
N SER A 31 17.25 -8.26 -14.78
CA SER A 31 16.22 -8.39 -13.75
C SER A 31 15.60 -7.02 -13.45
N VAL A 32 14.45 -6.99 -12.78
CA VAL A 32 13.80 -5.70 -12.42
C VAL A 32 14.70 -4.86 -11.52
N ALA A 33 15.39 -5.49 -10.54
CA ALA A 33 16.35 -4.79 -9.69
C ALA A 33 17.48 -4.13 -10.49
N VAL A 34 17.99 -4.78 -11.54
CA VAL A 34 19.06 -4.21 -12.39
C VAL A 34 18.52 -3.06 -13.24
N MET A 35 17.31 -3.18 -13.77
CA MET A 35 16.70 -2.12 -14.57
C MET A 35 16.34 -0.89 -13.71
N ALA A 36 15.94 -1.11 -12.46
CA ALA A 36 15.60 -0.03 -11.54
C ALA A 36 16.80 0.89 -11.22
N THR A 37 18.05 0.41 -11.34
CA THR A 37 19.23 1.28 -11.13
C THR A 37 19.45 2.26 -12.27
N THR A 38 18.91 1.98 -13.47
CA THR A 38 19.01 2.87 -14.64
C THR A 38 17.84 3.85 -14.74
N GLU A 39 16.75 3.61 -13.99
CA GLU A 39 15.53 4.41 -13.98
C GLU A 39 15.20 4.90 -12.56
N PRO A 40 15.98 5.85 -12.00
CA PRO A 40 15.79 6.29 -10.63
C PRO A 40 14.45 7.00 -10.46
N LEU A 41 13.74 6.68 -9.38
CA LEU A 41 12.54 7.40 -8.98
C LEU A 41 12.88 8.83 -8.56
N ALA A 42 11.99 9.77 -8.89
CA ALA A 42 12.04 11.10 -8.32
C ALA A 42 11.86 11.04 -6.79
N SER A 43 12.45 12.00 -6.07
CA SER A 43 12.25 12.12 -4.64
C SER A 43 10.76 12.25 -4.30
N VAL A 44 10.37 11.69 -3.15
CA VAL A 44 9.01 11.81 -2.65
C VAL A 44 8.66 13.31 -2.47
N PRO A 45 7.44 13.75 -2.81
CA PRO A 45 6.99 15.11 -2.51
C PRO A 45 7.20 15.46 -1.03
N ALA A 46 7.66 16.69 -0.76
CA ALA A 46 7.94 17.15 0.62
C ALA A 46 6.69 17.14 1.52
N VAL A 47 5.50 17.22 0.91
CA VAL A 47 4.22 17.11 1.59
C VAL A 47 3.55 15.81 1.12
N PRO A 48 3.16 14.91 2.03
CA PRO A 48 2.37 13.74 1.66
C PRO A 48 1.13 14.19 0.90
N TYR A 49 0.84 13.57 -0.24
CA TYR A 49 -0.44 13.80 -0.92
C TYR A 49 -1.55 13.17 -0.06
N PRO A 50 -2.43 13.96 0.59
CA PRO A 50 -3.37 13.37 1.50
C PRO A 50 -4.55 12.81 0.71
N VAL A 51 -4.78 11.50 0.79
CA VAL A 51 -6.09 10.94 0.48
C VAL A 51 -6.98 11.20 1.71
N ILE A 52 -7.54 12.40 1.80
CA ILE A 52 -8.56 12.72 2.81
C ILE A 52 -9.89 12.23 2.27
N ILE A 53 -10.41 11.18 2.90
CA ILE A 53 -11.80 10.76 2.72
C ILE A 53 -12.61 11.41 3.85
N ALA A 54 -13.40 12.43 3.50
CA ALA A 54 -14.32 13.06 4.44
C ALA A 54 -15.74 12.56 4.17
N GLU A 55 -16.42 12.14 5.23
CA GLU A 55 -17.83 11.76 5.17
C GLU A 55 -18.55 12.31 6.40
N THR A 56 -19.59 13.11 6.20
CA THR A 56 -20.42 13.62 7.30
C THR A 56 -21.30 12.51 7.85
N ARG A 57 -21.22 12.26 9.16
CA ARG A 57 -22.00 11.25 9.85
C ARG A 57 -22.51 11.78 11.20
N THR A 58 -23.66 11.28 11.64
CA THR A 58 -24.23 11.62 12.94
C THR A 58 -23.52 10.86 14.06
N ALA A 59 -23.01 11.59 15.05
CA ALA A 59 -22.52 11.00 16.29
C ALA A 59 -23.69 10.61 17.20
N SER A 60 -23.60 9.44 17.82
CA SER A 60 -24.58 9.01 18.82
C SER A 60 -24.44 9.83 20.12
N ARG A 61 -25.44 9.72 21.00
CA ARG A 61 -25.37 10.30 22.36
C ARG A 61 -24.21 9.77 23.21
N GLN A 62 -23.58 8.67 22.80
CA GLN A 62 -22.41 8.07 23.45
C GLN A 62 -21.08 8.48 22.79
N ALA A 63 -21.07 9.53 21.96
CA ALA A 63 -19.88 9.99 21.24
C ALA A 63 -19.25 8.93 20.32
N MET A 64 -20.11 8.17 19.61
CA MET A 64 -19.67 7.17 18.62
C MET A 64 -20.21 7.47 17.22
N VAL A 65 -19.38 7.25 16.21
CA VAL A 65 -19.73 7.35 14.79
C VAL A 65 -19.63 5.96 14.13
N PRO A 66 -20.71 5.43 13.52
CA PRO A 66 -20.64 4.20 12.73
C PRO A 66 -20.04 4.46 11.34
N TYR A 67 -19.03 3.69 10.94
CA TYR A 67 -18.43 3.77 9.61
C TYR A 67 -17.97 2.38 9.13
N ARG A 68 -18.48 1.94 7.97
CA ARG A 68 -18.15 0.66 7.31
C ARG A 68 -18.10 -0.56 8.24
N GLY A 69 -19.06 -0.68 9.15
CA GLY A 69 -19.16 -1.79 10.09
C GLY A 69 -18.35 -1.64 11.39
N TYR A 70 -17.59 -0.55 11.53
CA TYR A 70 -16.87 -0.19 12.75
C TYR A 70 -17.55 0.98 13.48
N ARG A 71 -17.18 1.19 14.75
CA ARG A 71 -17.57 2.36 15.53
C ARG A 71 -16.31 3.07 16.01
N TYR A 72 -16.25 4.37 15.78
CA TYR A 72 -15.13 5.21 16.18
C TYR A 72 -15.60 6.20 17.24
N SER A 73 -14.82 6.37 18.31
CA SER A 73 -15.09 7.39 19.31
C SER A 73 -14.69 8.75 18.78
N VAL A 74 -15.53 9.75 19.01
CA VAL A 74 -15.19 11.15 18.74
C VAL A 74 -14.85 11.86 20.05
N PRO A 75 -13.76 12.65 20.11
CA PRO A 75 -13.48 13.48 21.28
C PRO A 75 -14.66 14.42 21.56
N ARG A 76 -14.89 14.75 22.84
CA ARG A 76 -15.73 15.90 23.17
C ARG A 76 -14.90 17.15 22.93
N ASN A 77 -15.33 17.98 21.99
CA ASN A 77 -14.84 19.35 21.86
C ASN A 77 -15.26 20.19 23.07
#